data_AF-A0A7V7VKD9-F1
#
_entry.id   AF-A0A7V7VKD9-F1
#
_cell.length_a   1.000
_cell.length_b   1.000
_cell.length_c   1.000
_cell.angle_alpha   90.00
_cell.angle_beta   90.00
_cell.angle_gamma   90.00
#
_symmetry.space_group_name_H-M   'P 1'
#
loop_
_entity.id
_entity.type
_entity.pdbx_description
1 polymer ?
#
loop_
_entity_poly.entity_id
_entity_poly.type
_entity_poly.pdbx_seq_one_letter_code
_entity_poly.pdbx_strand_id
1 'polypeptide(L)' 'MEISPEIAIDATRLSAWGHKDPGDQIVVVTARLHGLKVLTSDSKILNYPHVGSVASRKV' A
#
# COMPACT_ATOMS: atom_id res chain seq x y z
N MET A 1 8.31 -13.42 -2.85
CA MET A 1 8.00 -12.33 -3.80
C MET A 1 9.07 -11.28 -3.59
N GLU A 2 9.70 -10.82 -4.66
CA GLU A 2 10.75 -9.82 -4.63
C GLU A 2 10.17 -8.43 -5.00
N ILE A 3 10.82 -7.35 -4.55
CA ILE A 3 10.49 -6.00 -5.00
C ILE A 3 11.02 -5.83 -6.43
N SER A 4 10.12 -5.73 -7.40
CA SER A 4 10.49 -5.48 -8.80
C SER A 4 10.84 -3.99 -9.04
N PRO A 5 11.60 -3.67 -10.10
CA PRO A 5 11.82 -2.28 -10.50
C PRO A 5 10.53 -1.49 -10.73
N GLU A 6 9.49 -2.13 -11.24
CA GLU A 6 8.16 -1.53 -11.42
C GLU A 6 7.54 -1.12 -10.08
N ILE A 7 7.56 -2.00 -9.08
CA ILE A 7 7.09 -1.69 -7.72
C ILE A 7 7.90 -0.52 -7.14
N ALA A 8 9.23 -0.53 -7.31
CA ALA A 8 10.10 0.51 -6.77
C ALA A 8 9.81 1.88 -7.42
N ILE A 9 9.62 1.94 -8.74
CA ILE A 9 9.29 3.17 -9.45
C ILE A 9 7.92 3.70 -9.01
N ASP A 10 6.90 2.84 -8.99
CA ASP A 10 5.55 3.26 -8.66
C ASP A 10 5.41 3.68 -7.19
N ALA A 11 6.14 3.05 -6.27
CA ALA A 11 6.15 3.42 -4.85
C ALA A 11 6.59 4.88 -4.64
N THR A 12 7.55 5.36 -5.44
CA THR A 12 8.00 6.76 -5.39
C THR A 12 7.05 7.76 -6.05
N ARG A 13 6.03 7.28 -6.76
CA ARG A 13 5.11 8.09 -7.57
C ARG A 13 3.67 8.09 -7.03
N LEU A 14 3.43 7.54 -5.84
CA LEU A 14 2.13 7.56 -5.17
C LEU A 14 1.68 9.00 -4.85
N SER A 15 0.94 9.62 -5.77
CA SER A 15 0.29 10.91 -5.54
C SER A 15 -0.81 10.80 -4.48
N ALA A 16 -1.03 11.88 -3.74
CA ALA A 16 -2.09 12.01 -2.72
C ALA A 16 -2.05 10.99 -1.56
N TRP A 17 -0.95 10.23 -1.40
CA TRP A 17 -0.79 9.23 -0.33
C TRP A 17 -0.64 9.86 1.06
N GLY A 18 0.00 11.04 1.16
CA GLY A 18 0.19 11.76 2.42
C GLY A 18 1.07 11.04 3.48
N HIS A 19 1.44 9.78 3.24
CA HIS A 19 2.36 8.97 4.03
C HIS A 19 3.77 9.04 3.42
N LYS A 20 4.79 9.11 4.27
CA LYS A 20 6.20 9.27 3.85
C LYS A 20 7.05 8.05 4.13
N ASP A 21 6.45 6.95 4.59
CA ASP A 21 7.17 5.71 4.85
C ASP A 21 7.37 4.91 3.55
N PRO A 22 8.62 4.63 3.13
CA PRO A 22 8.89 3.86 1.92
C PRO A 22 8.36 2.42 1.98
N GLY A 23 8.31 1.81 3.17
CA GLY A 23 7.79 0.46 3.35
C GLY A 23 6.29 0.40 3.06
N ASP A 24 5.52 1.33 3.63
CA ASP A 24 4.08 1.44 3.36
C ASP A 24 3.79 1.66 1.87
N GLN A 25 4.58 2.52 1.20
CA GLN A 25 4.46 2.77 -0.23
C GLN A 25 4.68 1.49 -1.06
N ILE A 26 5.72 0.72 -0.74
CA ILE A 26 6.02 -0.56 -1.39
C ILE A 26 4.87 -1.55 -1.18
N VAL A 27 4.36 -1.69 0.05
CA VAL A 27 3.23 -2.60 0.36
C VAL A 27 1.99 -2.24 -0.45
N VAL A 28 1.65 -0.95 -0.52
CA VAL A 28 0.46 -0.44 -1.21
C VAL A 28 0.56 -0.62 -2.71
N VAL A 29 1.69 -0.27 -3.32
CA VAL A 29 1.89 -0.47 -4.76
C VAL A 29 1.90 -1.94 -5.11
N THR A 30 2.55 -2.78 -4.30
CA THR A 30 2.53 -4.23 -4.50
C THR A 30 1.10 -4.75 -4.49
N ALA A 31 0.29 -4.37 -3.49
CA ALA A 31 -1.10 -4.79 -3.44
C ALA A 31 -1.92 -4.28 -4.63
N ARG A 32 -1.72 -3.02 -5.05
CA ARG A 32 -2.40 -2.42 -6.19
C ARG A 32 -2.08 -3.12 -7.52
N LEU A 33 -0.80 -3.37 -7.80
CA LEU A 33 -0.36 -4.01 -9.05
C LEU A 33 -0.83 -5.47 -9.15
N HIS A 34 -0.92 -6.17 -8.02
CA HIS A 34 -1.36 -7.56 -7.97
C HIS A 34 -2.86 -7.75 -7.68
N GLY A 35 -3.64 -6.67 -7.56
CA GLY A 35 -5.09 -6.76 -7.26
C GLY A 35 -5.41 -7.34 -5.87
N LEU A 36 -4.51 -7.16 -4.90
CA LEU A 36 -4.64 -7.66 -3.53
C LEU A 36 -5.26 -6.61 -2.60
N LYS A 37 -5.64 -7.04 -1.39
CA LYS A 37 -6.04 -6.14 -0.30
C LYS A 37 -4.95 -6.07 0.78
N VAL A 38 -4.70 -4.87 1.30
CA VAL A 38 -3.78 -4.68 2.44
C VAL A 38 -4.54 -4.91 3.75
N LEU A 39 -4.14 -5.91 4.53
CA LEU A 39 -4.59 -6.07 5.92
C LEU A 39 -3.75 -5.15 6.81
N THR A 40 -4.37 -4.20 7.49
CA THR A 40 -3.62 -3.20 8.28
C THR A 40 -4.48 -2.59 9.39
N SER A 41 -3.82 -2.08 10.42
CA SER A 41 -4.42 -1.20 11.43
C SER A 41 -4.18 0.29 11.15
N ASP A 42 -3.39 0.63 10.12
CA ASP A 42 -3.09 2.01 9.76
C ASP A 42 -4.28 2.67 9.04
N SER A 43 -4.81 3.73 9.66
CA SER A 43 -5.98 4.45 9.15
C SER A 43 -5.71 5.22 7.84
N LYS A 44 -4.48 5.62 7.55
CA LYS A 44 -4.14 6.26 6.28
C LYS A 44 -4.26 5.29 5.12
N ILE A 45 -3.79 4.05 5.31
CA ILE A 45 -3.91 2.98 4.32
C ILE A 45 -5.39 2.56 4.18
N LEU A 46 -6.12 2.46 5.29
CA LEU A 46 -7.56 2.13 5.27
C LEU A 46 -8.39 3.17 4.52
N ASN A 47 -8.01 4.45 4.61
CA ASN A 47 -8.71 5.55 3.95
C ASN A 47 -8.16 5.89 2.56
N TYR A 48 -7.15 5.18 2.06
CA TYR A 48 -6.59 5.47 0.73
C TYR A 48 -7.41 4.80 -0.37
N PRO A 49 -8.03 5.58 -1.28
CA PRO A 49 -9.00 5.03 -2.23
C PRO A 49 -8.35 4.24 -3.38
N HIS A 50 -7.04 4.33 -3.57
CA HIS A 50 -6.36 3.70 -4.71
C HIS A 50 -5.80 2.31 -4.42
N VAL A 51 -6.11 1.73 -3.25
CA VAL A 51 -5.80 0.34 -2.91
C VAL A 51 -6.94 -0.26 -2.07
N GLY A 52 -7.26 -1.53 -2.31
CA GLY A 52 -8.18 -2.24 -1.43
C GLY A 52 -7.52 -2.50 -0.08
N SER A 53 -8.25 -2.33 1.02
CA SER A 53 -7.72 -2.57 2.37
C SER A 53 -8.79 -3.15 3.30
N VAL A 54 -8.34 -3.84 4.35
CA VAL A 54 -9.18 -4.43 5.39
C VAL A 54 -8.56 -4.14 6.75
N ALA A 55 -9.39 -3.72 7.70
CA ALA A 55 -8.93 -3.48 9.07
C ALA A 55 -8.53 -4.80 9.72
N SER A 56 -7.35 -4.86 10.32
CA SER A 56 -6.99 -5.97 11.20
C SER A 56 -7.85 -5.91 12.46
N ARG A 57 -8.62 -6.98 12.73
CA ARG A 57 -9.27 -7.16 14.03
C ARG A 57 -8.30 -7.86 14.97
N LYS A 58 -8.09 -7.30 16.15
CA LYS A 58 -7.62 -8.10 17.29
C LYS A 58 -8.80 -8.95 17.75
N VAL A 59 -8.65 -10.26 17.60
CA VAL A 59 -9.39 -11.24 18.42
C VAL A 59 -8.84 -11.21 19.85
#